data_AF-A0A0X3P314-F1
#
_entry.id   AF-A0A0X3P314-F1
#
_cell.length_a   1.000
_cell.length_b   1.000
_cell.length_c   1.000
_cell.angle_alpha   90.00
_cell.angle_beta   90.00
_cell.angle_gamma   90.00
#
_symmetry.space_group_name_H-M   'P 1'
#
loop_
_entity.id
_entity.type
_entity.pdbx_description
1 polymer ?
#
loop_
_entity_poly.entity_id
_entity_poly.type
_entity_poly.pdbx_seq_one_letter_code
_entity_poly.pdbx_strand_id
1 'polypeptide(L)'
;EATAKFCIGYAKNCTSYKYFGRWGHNENFEMHLWCIYACNFVDNVEKTNATKLLLCEDGNPSCNEHLKIEGTFNNYKFCLSKCDGWANEKQSIKQKASVCDEHQTECWPLKYFSEPGVTDAFTALVHCMDDCYETIGQDIIAYYLHRDTHYSKRMYLKHDELGGNAKCQEICANKGGDLTEEATATFCIGFAKNCTSYKYFGRWGHNENFEMHLRCINACNFVDKVDKTSTTKLLLCDDGDSTCITHSKIDGSFSDFKFCLNKCDGWANGTHTIMRQVSVYDEQKNRILALKVLSCAWRNGCFHCYD
;
A
#
# COMPACT_ATOMS: atom_id res chain seq x y z
N GLU A 1 -1.13 -31.37 -19.53
CA GLU A 1 -1.78 -31.80 -18.27
C GLU A 1 -0.98 -32.94 -17.66
N ALA A 2 -0.74 -32.92 -16.36
CA ALA A 2 -0.06 -33.99 -15.63
C ALA A 2 -0.82 -34.31 -14.33
N THR A 3 -0.56 -35.48 -13.74
CA THR A 3 -1.21 -35.91 -12.49
C THR A 3 -0.18 -35.95 -11.36
N ALA A 4 -0.53 -35.32 -10.23
CA ALA A 4 0.22 -35.39 -8.98
C ALA A 4 -0.59 -36.15 -7.93
N LYS A 5 0.10 -36.66 -6.91
CA LYS A 5 -0.52 -37.31 -5.74
C LYS A 5 -0.09 -36.58 -4.47
N PHE A 6 -1.04 -36.07 -3.72
CA PHE A 6 -0.81 -35.47 -2.40
C PHE A 6 -1.14 -36.51 -1.33
N CYS A 7 -0.16 -36.91 -0.53
CA CYS A 7 -0.27 -38.01 0.43
C CYS A 7 0.00 -37.52 1.86
N ILE A 8 -0.61 -38.17 2.85
CA ILE A 8 -0.28 -37.97 4.25
C ILE A 8 0.79 -39.01 4.64
N GLY A 9 2.02 -38.56 4.91
CA GLY A 9 3.17 -39.45 5.18
C GLY A 9 3.65 -40.21 3.94
N TYR A 10 4.44 -41.27 4.13
CA TYR A 10 5.01 -42.05 3.03
C TYR A 10 3.91 -42.88 2.33
N ALA A 11 3.27 -42.25 1.33
CA ALA A 11 2.27 -42.84 0.44
C ALA A 11 0.98 -43.39 1.10
N LYS A 12 0.63 -42.96 2.32
CA LYS A 12 -0.67 -43.29 2.93
C LYS A 12 -1.71 -42.23 2.57
N ASN A 13 -2.93 -42.66 2.24
CA ASN A 13 -4.09 -41.80 1.93
C ASN A 13 -3.75 -40.67 0.94
N CYS A 14 -3.50 -41.03 -0.32
CA CYS A 14 -3.16 -40.06 -1.35
C CYS A 14 -4.40 -39.60 -2.13
N THR A 15 -4.55 -38.29 -2.27
CA THR A 15 -5.50 -37.69 -3.23
C THR A 15 -4.75 -37.38 -4.52
N SER A 16 -5.23 -37.94 -5.63
CA SER A 16 -4.70 -37.62 -6.96
C SER A 16 -5.39 -36.38 -7.51
N TYR A 17 -4.64 -35.49 -8.14
CA TYR A 17 -5.19 -34.30 -8.77
C TYR A 17 -4.36 -33.91 -10.00
N LYS A 18 -5.00 -33.17 -10.90
CA LYS A 18 -4.39 -32.70 -12.14
C LYS A 18 -3.71 -31.35 -11.90
N TYR A 19 -2.57 -31.15 -12.54
CA TYR A 19 -1.90 -29.86 -12.62
C TYR A 19 -1.51 -29.54 -14.06
N PHE A 20 -1.36 -28.26 -14.35
CA PHE A 20 -1.10 -27.74 -15.68
C PHE A 20 0.25 -27.02 -15.72
N GLY A 21 0.91 -27.08 -16.86
CA GLY A 21 2.21 -26.47 -17.10
C GLY A 21 2.61 -26.61 -18.56
N ARG A 22 3.82 -26.19 -18.90
CA ARG A 22 4.34 -26.21 -20.28
C ARG A 22 4.89 -27.57 -20.65
N TRP A 23 4.27 -28.23 -21.62
CA TRP A 23 4.71 -29.55 -22.06
C TRP A 23 6.15 -29.51 -22.61
N GLY A 24 6.96 -30.53 -22.30
CA GLY A 24 8.36 -30.61 -22.73
C GLY A 24 9.38 -29.93 -21.81
N HIS A 25 8.94 -29.24 -20.76
CA HIS A 25 9.84 -28.69 -19.73
C HIS A 25 9.93 -29.63 -18.52
N ASN A 26 11.16 -29.95 -18.10
CA ASN A 26 11.41 -30.83 -16.94
C ASN A 26 10.95 -30.19 -15.62
N GLU A 27 10.85 -28.86 -15.58
CA GLU A 27 10.50 -28.10 -14.39
C GLU A 27 8.99 -28.05 -14.10
N ASN A 28 8.13 -28.71 -14.90
CA ASN A 28 6.68 -28.73 -14.67
C ASN A 28 6.30 -29.11 -13.24
N PHE A 29 6.88 -30.19 -12.74
CA PHE A 29 6.58 -30.66 -11.40
C PHE A 29 7.22 -29.76 -10.33
N GLU A 30 8.43 -29.26 -10.58
CA GLU A 30 9.09 -28.33 -9.67
C GLU A 30 8.30 -27.03 -9.51
N MET A 31 7.85 -26.42 -10.62
CA MET A 31 7.05 -25.19 -10.59
C MET A 31 5.73 -25.40 -9.85
N HIS A 32 5.11 -26.57 -10.05
CA HIS A 32 3.93 -26.96 -9.30
C HIS A 32 4.20 -27.07 -7.79
N LEU A 33 5.32 -27.67 -7.38
CA LEU A 33 5.74 -27.71 -5.98
C LEU A 33 6.00 -26.31 -5.42
N TRP A 34 6.65 -25.42 -6.19
CA TRP A 34 6.90 -24.03 -5.79
C TRP A 34 5.58 -23.28 -5.52
N CYS A 35 4.58 -23.46 -6.37
CA CYS A 35 3.25 -22.89 -6.17
C CYS A 35 2.60 -23.40 -4.88
N ILE A 36 2.68 -24.70 -4.59
CA ILE A 36 2.15 -25.29 -3.34
C ILE A 36 2.87 -24.71 -2.12
N TYR A 37 4.20 -24.64 -2.14
CA TYR A 37 4.95 -24.13 -1.00
C TYR A 37 4.68 -22.64 -0.74
N ALA A 38 4.62 -21.84 -1.80
CA ALA A 38 4.23 -20.43 -1.70
C ALA A 38 2.82 -20.26 -1.12
N CYS A 39 1.86 -21.06 -1.60
CA CYS A 39 0.49 -21.05 -1.06
C CYS A 39 0.46 -21.43 0.43
N ASN A 40 1.19 -22.48 0.83
CA ASN A 40 1.26 -22.90 2.23
C ASN A 40 1.90 -21.84 3.13
N PHE A 41 2.96 -21.16 2.64
CA PHE A 41 3.57 -20.05 3.36
C PHE A 41 2.55 -18.92 3.57
N VAL A 42 1.86 -18.50 2.51
CA VAL A 42 0.80 -17.48 2.58
C VAL A 42 -0.30 -17.87 3.55
N ASP A 43 -0.76 -19.12 3.53
CA ASP A 43 -1.78 -19.63 4.45
C ASP A 43 -1.32 -19.65 5.91
N ASN A 44 -0.01 -19.78 6.16
CA ASN A 44 0.55 -19.66 7.51
C ASN A 44 0.60 -18.21 7.96
N VAL A 45 1.04 -17.29 7.10
CA VAL A 45 1.01 -15.84 7.40
C VAL A 45 -0.43 -15.36 7.63
N GLU A 46 -1.40 -15.88 6.88
CA GLU A 46 -2.83 -15.56 7.05
C GLU A 46 -3.36 -15.87 8.46
N LYS A 47 -2.82 -16.89 9.15
CA LYS A 47 -3.21 -17.25 10.52
C LYS A 47 -2.61 -16.32 11.59
N THR A 48 -1.72 -15.42 11.21
CA THR A 48 -1.11 -14.43 12.10
C THR A 48 -1.90 -13.11 12.10
N ASN A 49 -1.45 -12.16 12.91
CA ASN A 49 -1.95 -10.79 12.94
C ASN A 49 -1.45 -9.91 11.77
N ALA A 50 -0.71 -10.49 10.82
CA ALA A 50 -0.25 -9.78 9.63
C ALA A 50 -1.43 -9.19 8.85
N THR A 51 -1.26 -7.94 8.45
CA THR A 51 -2.21 -7.16 7.64
C THR A 51 -1.81 -7.13 6.16
N LYS A 52 -0.58 -7.52 5.85
CA LYS A 52 -0.03 -7.56 4.49
C LYS A 52 1.04 -8.64 4.32
N LEU A 53 1.27 -8.98 3.06
CA LEU A 53 2.43 -9.73 2.57
C LEU A 53 3.36 -8.78 1.81
N LEU A 54 4.62 -9.18 1.68
CA LEU A 54 5.61 -8.43 0.91
C LEU A 54 6.12 -9.31 -0.22
N LEU A 55 5.89 -8.91 -1.47
CA LEU A 55 6.53 -9.51 -2.64
C LEU A 55 7.81 -8.73 -2.93
N CYS A 56 8.97 -9.35 -2.84
CA CYS A 56 10.27 -8.69 -2.95
C CYS A 56 11.04 -9.20 -4.16
N GLU A 57 11.81 -8.30 -4.78
CA GLU A 57 12.75 -8.68 -5.83
C GLU A 57 13.97 -9.37 -5.22
N ASP A 58 14.45 -10.45 -5.84
CA ASP A 58 15.60 -11.21 -5.35
C ASP A 58 16.86 -10.33 -5.32
N GLY A 59 17.54 -10.27 -4.17
CA GLY A 59 18.75 -9.47 -4.00
C GLY A 59 18.56 -7.94 -3.93
N ASN A 60 17.30 -7.45 -3.90
CA ASN A 60 16.97 -6.03 -3.80
C ASN A 60 16.06 -5.79 -2.57
N PRO A 61 16.29 -4.74 -1.75
CA PRO A 61 15.39 -4.40 -0.65
C PRO A 61 13.99 -3.94 -1.08
N SER A 62 13.75 -3.72 -2.38
CA SER A 62 12.46 -3.28 -2.89
C SER A 62 11.41 -4.39 -2.81
N CYS A 63 10.36 -4.12 -2.03
CA CYS A 63 9.20 -4.99 -1.91
C CYS A 63 7.91 -4.24 -2.24
N ASN A 64 7.01 -4.93 -2.92
CA ASN A 64 5.64 -4.52 -3.11
C ASN A 64 4.76 -5.12 -2.00
N GLU A 65 3.91 -4.31 -1.41
CA GLU A 65 2.99 -4.76 -0.36
C GLU A 65 1.75 -5.41 -0.99
N HIS A 66 1.14 -6.38 -0.33
CA HIS A 66 -0.12 -7.00 -0.75
C HIS A 66 -1.03 -7.17 0.46
N LEU A 67 -2.15 -6.47 0.48
CA LEU A 67 -3.02 -6.41 1.67
C LEU A 67 -3.83 -7.68 1.89
N LYS A 68 -4.10 -7.96 3.17
CA LYS A 68 -5.08 -8.94 3.63
C LYS A 68 -6.47 -8.33 3.51
N ILE A 69 -7.27 -8.81 2.57
CA ILE A 69 -8.60 -8.27 2.28
C ILE A 69 -9.64 -9.25 2.82
N GLU A 70 -10.60 -8.73 3.59
CA GLU A 70 -11.64 -9.52 4.26
C GLU A 70 -11.05 -10.68 5.10
N GLY A 71 -9.88 -10.44 5.68
CA GLY A 71 -9.19 -11.44 6.50
C GLY A 71 -8.45 -12.51 5.72
N THR A 72 -8.31 -12.40 4.39
CA THR A 72 -7.61 -13.42 3.56
C THR A 72 -6.60 -12.82 2.58
N PHE A 73 -5.68 -13.66 2.10
CA PHE A 73 -4.77 -13.39 0.99
C PHE A 73 -5.18 -14.13 -0.30
N ASN A 74 -6.45 -14.51 -0.42
CA ASN A 74 -6.95 -15.23 -1.60
C ASN A 74 -6.76 -14.46 -2.90
N ASN A 75 -6.90 -13.13 -2.86
CA ASN A 75 -6.67 -12.28 -4.02
C ASN A 75 -5.21 -12.33 -4.47
N TYR A 76 -4.27 -12.32 -3.52
CA TYR A 76 -2.85 -12.50 -3.82
C TYR A 76 -2.60 -13.86 -4.48
N LYS A 77 -3.08 -14.96 -3.89
CA LYS A 77 -2.92 -16.31 -4.46
C LYS A 77 -3.52 -16.41 -5.86
N PHE A 78 -4.71 -15.84 -6.06
CA PHE A 78 -5.38 -15.79 -7.35
C PHE A 78 -4.55 -15.02 -8.38
N CYS A 79 -4.16 -13.79 -8.07
CA CYS A 79 -3.43 -12.94 -9.02
C CYS A 79 -2.02 -13.46 -9.32
N LEU A 80 -1.33 -14.01 -8.32
CA LEU A 80 -0.03 -14.64 -8.54
C LEU A 80 -0.14 -15.78 -9.54
N SER A 81 -1.18 -16.61 -9.48
CA SER A 81 -1.40 -17.69 -10.45
C SER A 81 -1.68 -17.21 -11.88
N LYS A 82 -2.04 -15.94 -12.06
CA LYS A 82 -2.24 -15.29 -13.37
C LYS A 82 -0.98 -14.59 -13.85
N CYS A 83 -0.16 -14.10 -12.93
CA CYS A 83 0.95 -13.19 -13.19
C CYS A 83 2.33 -13.81 -13.06
N ASP A 84 2.44 -15.01 -12.50
CA ASP A 84 3.71 -15.76 -12.41
C ASP A 84 4.32 -16.07 -13.79
N GLY A 85 3.54 -15.87 -14.85
CA GLY A 85 3.92 -16.04 -16.24
C GLY A 85 4.14 -17.47 -16.67
N TRP A 86 3.95 -18.45 -15.79
CA TRP A 86 4.22 -19.85 -16.08
C TRP A 86 3.34 -20.38 -17.22
N ALA A 87 2.08 -19.97 -17.29
CA ALA A 87 1.17 -20.41 -18.34
C ALA A 87 1.35 -19.70 -19.70
N ASN A 88 2.17 -18.64 -19.78
CA ASN A 88 2.32 -17.83 -20.99
C ASN A 88 3.58 -18.19 -21.78
N GLU A 89 3.42 -18.81 -22.96
CA GLU A 89 4.54 -19.29 -23.79
C GLU A 89 5.56 -18.20 -24.17
N LYS A 90 5.13 -16.93 -24.27
CA LYS A 90 6.04 -15.81 -24.58
C LYS A 90 7.01 -15.51 -23.43
N GLN A 91 6.62 -15.82 -22.21
CA GLN A 91 7.40 -15.54 -21.00
C GLN A 91 8.35 -16.72 -20.73
N SER A 92 9.54 -16.73 -21.35
CA SER A 92 10.48 -17.85 -21.26
C SER A 92 11.64 -17.63 -20.29
N ILE A 93 11.85 -16.42 -19.79
CA ILE A 93 12.97 -16.09 -18.90
C ILE A 93 12.56 -16.25 -17.45
N LYS A 94 13.18 -17.20 -16.76
CA LYS A 94 12.94 -17.51 -15.35
C LYS A 94 13.59 -16.47 -14.46
N GLN A 95 12.79 -15.86 -13.61
CA GLN A 95 13.16 -14.82 -12.65
C GLN A 95 12.97 -15.32 -11.22
N LYS A 96 13.51 -14.58 -10.26
CA LYS A 96 13.42 -14.88 -8.83
C LYS A 96 12.81 -13.70 -8.08
N ALA A 97 12.01 -14.04 -7.08
CA ALA A 97 11.43 -13.12 -6.12
C ALA A 97 11.34 -13.84 -4.78
N SER A 98 10.83 -13.17 -3.75
CA SER A 98 10.41 -13.80 -2.51
C SER A 98 9.09 -13.23 -2.05
N VAL A 99 8.28 -14.04 -1.38
CA VAL A 99 7.14 -13.55 -0.60
C VAL A 99 7.51 -13.63 0.87
N CYS A 100 7.36 -12.52 1.58
CA CYS A 100 7.71 -12.41 2.98
C CYS A 100 6.49 -12.04 3.81
N ASP A 101 6.57 -12.32 5.11
CA ASP A 101 5.64 -11.76 6.08
C ASP A 101 5.79 -10.22 6.18
N GLU A 102 4.87 -9.58 6.90
CA GLU A 102 4.81 -8.13 7.05
C GLU A 102 6.10 -7.49 7.61
N HIS A 103 6.88 -8.25 8.38
CA HIS A 103 8.09 -7.77 9.05
C HIS A 103 9.37 -8.29 8.41
N GLN A 104 9.26 -9.01 7.28
CA GLN A 104 10.36 -9.71 6.62
C GLN A 104 11.12 -10.67 7.56
N THR A 105 10.45 -11.23 8.57
CA THR A 105 11.10 -12.18 9.48
C THR A 105 11.23 -13.57 8.87
N GLU A 106 10.26 -13.94 8.05
CA GLU A 106 10.27 -15.14 7.22
C GLU A 106 9.95 -14.77 5.77
N CYS A 107 10.73 -15.34 4.84
CA CYS A 107 10.57 -15.17 3.41
C CYS A 107 10.63 -16.52 2.70
N TRP A 108 9.69 -16.76 1.80
CA TRP A 108 9.66 -17.92 0.93
C TRP A 108 10.09 -17.55 -0.50
N PRO A 109 11.05 -18.28 -1.10
CA PRO A 109 11.48 -18.00 -2.46
C PRO A 109 10.37 -18.30 -3.48
N LEU A 110 10.27 -17.43 -4.48
CA LEU A 110 9.33 -17.50 -5.59
C LEU A 110 10.08 -17.51 -6.92
N LYS A 111 9.47 -18.14 -7.91
CA LYS A 111 9.92 -18.14 -9.31
C LYS A 111 8.78 -17.63 -10.17
N TYR A 112 9.09 -16.73 -11.08
CA TYR A 112 8.16 -16.22 -12.08
C TYR A 112 8.85 -16.11 -13.43
N PHE A 113 8.09 -15.85 -14.49
CA PHE A 113 8.58 -15.83 -15.87
C PHE A 113 8.29 -14.49 -16.54
N SER A 114 9.25 -14.03 -17.32
CA SER A 114 9.18 -12.79 -18.09
C SER A 114 9.50 -13.04 -19.56
N GLU A 115 9.07 -12.13 -20.43
CA GLU A 115 9.40 -12.19 -21.85
C GLU A 115 10.88 -11.86 -22.08
N PRO A 116 11.52 -12.44 -23.10
CA PRO A 116 12.88 -12.05 -23.49
C PRO A 116 12.97 -10.54 -23.78
N GLY A 117 14.03 -9.90 -23.27
CA GLY A 117 14.28 -8.47 -23.52
C GLY A 117 13.57 -7.50 -22.57
N VAL A 118 12.73 -7.98 -21.65
CA VAL A 118 12.18 -7.14 -20.57
C VAL A 118 13.31 -6.78 -19.59
N THR A 119 13.59 -5.48 -19.48
CA THR A 119 14.68 -4.96 -18.64
C THR A 119 14.33 -4.88 -17.16
N ASP A 120 13.04 -4.73 -16.83
CA ASP A 120 12.54 -4.68 -15.47
C ASP A 120 11.37 -5.66 -15.30
N ALA A 121 11.72 -6.93 -15.14
CA ALA A 121 10.77 -8.02 -15.07
C ALA A 121 9.94 -7.99 -13.78
N PHE A 122 10.52 -7.51 -12.68
CA PHE A 122 9.85 -7.47 -11.38
C PHE A 122 8.75 -6.40 -11.37
N THR A 123 9.04 -5.22 -11.89
CA THR A 123 8.04 -4.17 -12.06
C THR A 123 6.89 -4.64 -12.97
N ALA A 124 7.18 -5.39 -14.04
CA ALA A 124 6.13 -5.98 -14.88
C ALA A 124 5.25 -7.00 -14.13
N LEU A 125 5.83 -7.81 -13.24
CA LEU A 125 5.07 -8.71 -12.35
C LEU A 125 4.14 -7.93 -11.43
N VAL A 126 4.65 -6.88 -10.78
CA VAL A 126 3.85 -6.01 -9.90
C VAL A 126 2.68 -5.40 -10.67
N HIS A 127 2.90 -4.91 -11.89
CA HIS A 127 1.82 -4.32 -12.69
C HIS A 127 0.75 -5.35 -13.06
N CYS A 128 1.15 -6.57 -13.40
CA CYS A 128 0.19 -7.63 -13.65
C CYS A 128 -0.67 -7.92 -12.42
N MET A 129 -0.06 -7.97 -11.23
CA MET A 129 -0.80 -8.19 -9.97
C MET A 129 -1.86 -7.11 -9.76
N ASP A 130 -1.51 -5.86 -10.06
CA ASP A 130 -2.37 -4.69 -9.90
C ASP A 130 -3.56 -4.71 -10.85
N ASP A 131 -3.29 -4.95 -12.12
CA ASP A 131 -4.31 -5.12 -13.15
C ASP A 131 -5.24 -6.29 -12.82
N CYS A 132 -4.70 -7.36 -12.24
CA CYS A 132 -5.50 -8.48 -11.78
C CYS A 132 -6.44 -8.08 -10.64
N TYR A 133 -5.96 -7.34 -9.62
CA TYR A 133 -6.80 -6.87 -8.52
C TYR A 133 -7.95 -5.99 -8.99
N GLU A 134 -7.73 -5.12 -9.98
CA GLU A 134 -8.80 -4.34 -10.61
C GLU A 134 -9.82 -5.25 -11.30
N THR A 135 -9.35 -6.24 -12.05
CA THR A 135 -10.19 -7.13 -12.86
C THR A 135 -11.13 -7.99 -12.00
N ILE A 136 -10.67 -8.44 -10.83
CA ILE A 136 -11.51 -9.21 -9.91
C ILE A 136 -12.51 -8.35 -9.14
N GLY A 137 -12.66 -7.06 -9.49
CA GLY A 137 -13.69 -6.18 -8.97
C GLY A 137 -13.56 -5.94 -7.47
N GLN A 138 -12.33 -5.95 -6.96
CA GLN A 138 -12.09 -5.64 -5.56
C GLN A 138 -12.53 -4.21 -5.27
N ASP A 139 -13.26 -4.02 -4.17
CA ASP A 139 -13.56 -2.70 -3.66
C ASP A 139 -12.27 -1.89 -3.51
N ILE A 140 -11.23 -2.52 -2.97
CA ILE A 140 -9.91 -1.94 -2.70
C ILE A 140 -9.05 -1.99 -3.97
N ILE A 141 -8.81 -0.82 -4.55
CA ILE A 141 -7.99 -0.60 -5.74
C ILE A 141 -6.64 0.01 -5.31
N ALA A 142 -5.59 -0.29 -6.07
CA ALA A 142 -4.30 0.35 -5.91
C ALA A 142 -4.26 1.72 -6.61
N TYR A 143 -3.76 2.73 -5.91
CA TYR A 143 -3.51 4.05 -6.46
C TYR A 143 -2.02 4.31 -6.44
N TYR A 144 -1.53 4.97 -7.48
CA TYR A 144 -0.14 5.38 -7.56
C TYR A 144 -0.06 6.89 -7.50
N LEU A 145 0.70 7.39 -6.54
CA LEU A 145 1.13 8.78 -6.53
C LEU A 145 2.58 8.83 -7.02
N HIS A 146 2.79 9.44 -8.16
CA HIS A 146 4.11 9.64 -8.76
C HIS A 146 4.59 11.07 -8.48
N ARG A 147 5.83 11.19 -8.00
CA ARG A 147 6.57 12.46 -8.02
C ARG A 147 7.15 12.70 -9.40
N ASP A 148 7.75 11.65 -9.95
CA ASP A 148 8.42 11.61 -11.25
C ASP A 148 8.45 10.15 -11.75
N THR A 149 9.10 9.89 -12.89
CA THR A 149 9.17 8.55 -13.49
C THR A 149 9.94 7.52 -12.66
N HIS A 150 10.72 7.95 -11.67
CA HIS A 150 11.57 7.10 -10.83
C HIS A 150 11.07 6.98 -9.40
N TYR A 151 10.10 7.80 -8.97
CA TYR A 151 9.58 7.77 -7.62
C TYR A 151 8.06 7.75 -7.58
N SER A 152 7.52 6.62 -7.13
CA SER A 152 6.08 6.44 -6.93
C SER A 152 5.77 5.76 -5.62
N LYS A 153 4.59 6.04 -5.08
CA LYS A 153 4.08 5.45 -3.86
C LYS A 153 2.70 4.88 -4.12
N ARG A 154 2.54 3.63 -3.72
CA ARG A 154 1.30 2.87 -3.86
C ARG A 154 0.44 3.02 -2.61
N MET A 155 -0.84 3.26 -2.80
CA MET A 155 -1.86 3.33 -1.75
C MET A 155 -3.01 2.38 -2.10
N TYR A 156 -3.74 1.90 -1.11
CA TYR A 156 -4.90 1.05 -1.32
C TYR A 156 -6.14 1.71 -0.74
N LEU A 157 -7.16 1.94 -1.57
CA LEU A 157 -8.39 2.60 -1.14
C LEU A 157 -9.58 1.90 -1.79
N LYS A 158 -10.72 1.86 -1.10
CA LYS A 158 -11.96 1.43 -1.73
C LYS A 158 -12.44 2.43 -2.79
N HIS A 159 -13.12 1.98 -3.84
CA HIS A 159 -13.66 2.88 -4.85
C HIS A 159 -14.67 3.89 -4.26
N ASP A 160 -15.48 3.48 -3.28
CA ASP A 160 -16.41 4.38 -2.59
C ASP A 160 -15.70 5.30 -1.57
N GLU A 161 -14.52 4.91 -1.07
CA GLU A 161 -13.60 5.79 -0.33
C GLU A 161 -13.04 6.91 -1.23
N LEU A 162 -13.05 6.75 -2.57
CA LEU A 162 -12.67 7.81 -3.51
C LEU A 162 -13.70 8.92 -3.70
N GLY A 163 -14.92 8.79 -3.16
CA GLY A 163 -16.02 9.74 -3.34
C GLY A 163 -15.74 11.18 -2.88
N GLY A 164 -14.52 11.46 -2.39
CA GLY A 164 -13.96 12.78 -2.13
C GLY A 164 -12.46 12.92 -2.46
N ASN A 165 -11.82 12.02 -3.21
CA ASN A 165 -10.36 12.05 -3.41
C ASN A 165 -9.83 13.29 -4.12
N ALA A 166 -10.63 13.89 -5.01
CA ALA A 166 -10.34 15.23 -5.54
C ALA A 166 -10.17 16.24 -4.38
N LYS A 167 -11.00 16.15 -3.33
CA LYS A 167 -10.86 16.98 -2.13
C LYS A 167 -9.57 16.70 -1.36
N CYS A 168 -9.15 15.44 -1.14
CA CYS A 168 -7.91 15.20 -0.41
C CYS A 168 -6.67 15.62 -1.19
N GLN A 169 -6.67 15.41 -2.51
CA GLN A 169 -5.63 15.98 -3.38
C GLN A 169 -5.64 17.49 -3.29
N GLU A 170 -6.79 18.15 -3.46
CA GLU A 170 -6.94 19.60 -3.35
C GLU A 170 -6.51 20.14 -1.97
N ILE A 171 -6.98 19.52 -0.88
CA ILE A 171 -6.67 19.90 0.50
C ILE A 171 -5.15 19.84 0.74
N CYS A 172 -4.51 18.75 0.35
CA CYS A 172 -3.07 18.53 0.55
C CYS A 172 -2.20 19.26 -0.47
N ALA A 173 -2.74 19.57 -1.64
CA ALA A 173 -2.06 20.32 -2.69
C ALA A 173 -2.19 21.84 -2.51
N ASN A 174 -3.12 22.32 -1.69
CA ASN A 174 -3.35 23.75 -1.51
C ASN A 174 -2.09 24.46 -0.99
N LYS A 175 -1.92 25.71 -1.42
CA LYS A 175 -0.84 26.58 -0.92
C LYS A 175 -1.09 26.91 0.55
N GLY A 176 -0.34 26.27 1.45
CA GLY A 176 -0.34 26.58 2.88
C GLY A 176 0.76 27.58 3.24
N GLY A 177 0.44 28.52 4.15
CA GLY A 177 1.42 29.45 4.74
C GLY A 177 2.25 30.23 3.72
N ASP A 178 3.56 30.30 3.96
CA ASP A 178 4.54 31.05 3.15
C ASP A 178 5.19 30.20 2.04
N LEU A 179 4.66 28.99 1.77
CA LEU A 179 5.18 28.14 0.70
C LEU A 179 5.01 28.85 -0.65
N THR A 180 6.09 29.02 -1.41
CA THR A 180 6.06 29.71 -2.71
C THR A 180 6.38 28.79 -3.88
N GLU A 181 6.98 27.63 -3.61
CA GLU A 181 7.46 26.71 -4.63
C GLU A 181 6.47 25.56 -4.84
N GLU A 182 6.25 25.21 -6.11
CA GLU A 182 5.30 24.19 -6.55
C GLU A 182 6.00 23.02 -7.26
N ALA A 183 5.35 21.87 -7.19
CA ALA A 183 5.77 20.62 -7.77
C ALA A 183 4.60 19.96 -8.49
N THR A 184 4.88 19.00 -9.37
CA THR A 184 3.81 18.21 -9.99
C THR A 184 3.80 16.81 -9.39
N ALA A 185 2.62 16.34 -9.02
CA ALA A 185 2.36 14.94 -8.72
C ALA A 185 1.38 14.36 -9.74
N THR A 186 1.50 13.07 -10.03
CA THR A 186 0.55 12.35 -10.89
C THR A 186 -0.13 11.26 -10.09
N PHE A 187 -1.45 11.30 -10.01
CA PHE A 187 -2.26 10.30 -9.31
C PHE A 187 -2.94 9.39 -10.32
N CYS A 188 -2.65 8.10 -10.27
CA CYS A 188 -3.20 7.08 -11.16
C CYS A 188 -4.08 6.09 -10.40
N ILE A 189 -5.12 5.62 -11.07
CA ILE A 189 -5.93 4.48 -10.63
C ILE A 189 -5.32 3.24 -11.27
N GLY A 190 -4.88 2.29 -10.46
CA GLY A 190 -4.04 1.20 -10.93
C GLY A 190 -2.70 1.68 -11.45
N PHE A 191 -1.95 0.76 -12.06
CA PHE A 191 -0.67 1.13 -12.65
C PHE A 191 -0.89 1.97 -13.92
N ALA A 192 -0.56 3.26 -13.82
CA ALA A 192 -0.51 4.21 -14.94
C ALA A 192 -1.80 4.34 -15.78
N LYS A 193 -2.95 3.92 -15.27
CA LYS A 193 -4.26 4.11 -15.91
C LYS A 193 -4.99 5.29 -15.27
N ASN A 194 -5.82 5.97 -16.07
CA ASN A 194 -6.70 7.07 -15.61
C ASN A 194 -5.97 8.10 -14.73
N CYS A 195 -4.75 8.47 -15.13
CA CYS A 195 -3.90 9.36 -14.35
C CYS A 195 -4.35 10.82 -14.46
N THR A 196 -4.32 11.53 -13.33
CA THR A 196 -4.52 12.97 -13.26
C THR A 196 -3.30 13.62 -12.61
N SER A 197 -2.69 14.58 -13.29
CA SER A 197 -1.60 15.37 -12.74
C SER A 197 -2.13 16.64 -12.08
N TYR A 198 -1.53 17.02 -10.96
CA TYR A 198 -1.87 18.24 -10.24
C TYR A 198 -0.63 18.82 -9.57
N LYS A 199 -0.71 20.11 -9.24
CA LYS A 199 0.37 20.83 -8.57
C LYS A 199 0.20 20.75 -7.07
N TYR A 200 1.29 20.59 -6.33
CA TYR A 200 1.31 20.67 -4.86
C TYR A 200 2.44 21.59 -4.40
N PHE A 201 2.33 22.19 -3.21
CA PHE A 201 3.32 23.13 -2.67
C PHE A 201 4.17 22.51 -1.57
N GLY A 202 5.43 22.94 -1.44
CA GLY A 202 6.36 22.43 -0.43
C GLY A 202 7.60 23.31 -0.25
N ARG A 203 8.49 22.93 0.68
CA ARG A 203 9.79 23.58 0.88
C ARG A 203 10.85 22.97 -0.02
N TRP A 204 11.11 23.59 -1.15
CA TRP A 204 12.05 23.03 -2.12
C TRP A 204 13.48 22.89 -1.60
N GLY A 205 14.23 21.93 -2.15
CA GLY A 205 15.57 21.56 -1.65
C GLY A 205 15.59 20.51 -0.53
N HIS A 206 14.41 20.11 -0.03
CA HIS A 206 14.27 19.01 0.93
C HIS A 206 13.73 17.74 0.25
N ASN A 207 14.38 16.60 0.50
CA ASN A 207 13.98 15.29 -0.05
C ASN A 207 12.61 14.85 0.47
N GLU A 208 12.17 15.42 1.58
CA GLU A 208 10.96 15.06 2.31
C GLU A 208 9.68 15.68 1.72
N ASN A 209 9.77 16.62 0.76
CA ASN A 209 8.58 17.31 0.20
C ASN A 209 7.48 16.35 -0.26
N PHE A 210 7.87 15.39 -1.10
CA PHE A 210 6.90 14.45 -1.65
C PHE A 210 6.41 13.46 -0.58
N GLU A 211 7.26 13.12 0.39
CA GLU A 211 6.87 12.29 1.52
C GLU A 211 5.86 13.00 2.44
N MET A 212 6.01 14.30 2.65
CA MET A 212 5.04 15.11 3.41
C MET A 212 3.71 15.21 2.68
N HIS A 213 3.74 15.46 1.37
CA HIS A 213 2.54 15.47 0.53
C HIS A 213 1.80 14.12 0.58
N LEU A 214 2.52 13.01 0.43
CA LEU A 214 1.96 11.66 0.54
C LEU A 214 1.33 11.41 1.92
N ARG A 215 1.99 11.85 3.00
CA ARG A 215 1.47 11.70 4.37
C ARG A 215 0.16 12.45 4.55
N CYS A 216 0.06 13.68 4.02
CA CYS A 216 -1.19 14.43 4.07
C CYS A 216 -2.32 13.67 3.35
N ILE A 217 -2.06 13.15 2.15
CA ILE A 217 -3.06 12.40 1.37
C ILE A 217 -3.50 11.13 2.11
N ASN A 218 -2.56 10.36 2.66
CA ASN A 218 -2.86 9.18 3.46
C ASN A 218 -3.70 9.52 4.68
N ALA A 219 -3.37 10.61 5.37
CA ALA A 219 -4.11 11.08 6.53
C ALA A 219 -5.53 11.52 6.18
N CYS A 220 -5.68 12.28 5.10
CA CYS A 220 -6.96 12.79 4.64
C CYS A 220 -7.89 11.65 4.20
N ASN A 221 -7.40 10.72 3.36
CA ASN A 221 -8.17 9.55 2.93
C ASN A 221 -8.56 8.67 4.11
N PHE A 222 -7.66 8.51 5.07
CA PHE A 222 -7.95 7.78 6.29
C PHE A 222 -9.06 8.45 7.11
N VAL A 223 -9.01 9.77 7.29
CA VAL A 223 -10.06 10.52 8.00
C VAL A 223 -11.39 10.41 7.26
N ASP A 224 -11.41 10.48 5.93
CA ASP A 224 -12.62 10.24 5.13
C ASP A 224 -13.25 8.87 5.40
N LYS A 225 -12.42 7.85 5.62
CA LYS A 225 -12.89 6.52 6.02
C LYS A 225 -13.53 6.53 7.41
N VAL A 226 -12.89 7.15 8.39
CA VAL A 226 -13.44 7.27 9.76
C VAL A 226 -14.69 8.14 9.78
N ASP A 227 -14.78 9.13 8.89
CA ASP A 227 -15.94 10.03 8.81
C ASP A 227 -17.24 9.28 8.51
N LYS A 228 -17.14 8.18 7.75
CA LYS A 228 -18.26 7.29 7.41
C LYS A 228 -18.68 6.34 8.54
N THR A 229 -17.93 6.28 9.65
CA THR A 229 -18.28 5.42 10.79
C THR A 229 -19.06 6.19 11.85
N SER A 230 -19.54 5.48 12.88
CA SER A 230 -20.16 6.09 14.06
C SER A 230 -19.19 6.84 14.97
N THR A 231 -17.88 6.81 14.68
CA THR A 231 -16.85 7.48 15.50
C THR A 231 -17.12 8.98 15.54
N THR A 232 -17.15 9.55 16.74
CA THR A 232 -17.43 10.98 16.94
C THR A 232 -16.19 11.80 17.24
N LYS A 233 -15.09 11.13 17.61
CA LYS A 233 -13.84 11.75 18.04
C LYS A 233 -12.61 11.05 17.46
N LEU A 234 -11.61 11.84 17.10
CA LEU A 234 -10.25 11.43 16.82
C LEU A 234 -9.34 11.91 17.94
N LEU A 235 -8.41 11.07 18.36
CA LEU A 235 -7.37 11.42 19.33
C LEU A 235 -6.05 11.48 18.58
N LEU A 236 -5.38 12.62 18.61
CA LEU A 236 -4.02 12.75 18.11
C LEU A 236 -3.10 12.73 19.33
N CYS A 237 -2.08 11.88 19.36
CA CYS A 237 -1.17 11.71 20.51
C CYS A 237 0.29 11.74 20.05
N ASP A 238 1.23 12.24 20.86
CA ASP A 238 2.66 12.14 20.58
C ASP A 238 3.15 10.71 20.87
N ASP A 239 4.03 10.17 20.03
CA ASP A 239 4.53 8.82 20.23
C ASP A 239 5.39 8.76 21.51
N GLY A 240 4.91 7.98 22.49
CA GLY A 240 5.57 7.83 23.80
C GLY A 240 5.11 8.82 24.86
N ASP A 241 4.18 9.72 24.54
CA ASP A 241 3.46 10.55 25.51
C ASP A 241 2.04 10.02 25.74
N SER A 242 1.51 10.25 26.94
CA SER A 242 0.13 9.90 27.31
C SER A 242 -0.87 11.02 27.02
N THR A 243 -0.38 12.20 26.65
CA THR A 243 -1.20 13.36 26.34
C THR A 243 -1.67 13.34 24.88
N CYS A 244 -2.97 13.47 24.69
CA CYS A 244 -3.61 13.48 23.38
C CYS A 244 -4.51 14.70 23.22
N ILE A 245 -4.56 15.25 22.01
CA ILE A 245 -5.50 16.29 21.60
C ILE A 245 -6.72 15.59 21.00
N THR A 246 -7.92 16.01 21.42
CA THR A 246 -9.18 15.46 20.91
C THR A 246 -9.75 16.36 19.82
N HIS A 247 -10.07 15.78 18.68
CA HIS A 247 -10.81 16.39 17.59
C HIS A 247 -12.19 15.75 17.50
N SER A 248 -13.25 16.56 17.54
CA SER A 248 -14.63 16.07 17.43
C SER A 248 -15.15 16.29 16.01
N LYS A 249 -16.12 15.47 15.58
CA LYS A 249 -16.92 15.80 14.40
C LYS A 249 -17.67 17.11 14.64
N ILE A 250 -17.62 18.00 13.67
CA ILE A 250 -18.40 19.24 13.62
C ILE A 250 -19.36 19.10 12.44
N ASP A 251 -20.64 19.36 12.70
CA ASP A 251 -21.73 19.16 11.75
C ASP A 251 -21.74 17.77 11.09
N GLY A 252 -21.37 16.75 11.89
CA GLY A 252 -21.34 15.35 11.46
C GLY A 252 -20.12 14.94 10.64
N SER A 253 -19.12 15.82 10.46
CA SER A 253 -17.91 15.52 9.68
C SER A 253 -16.60 15.91 10.38
N PHE A 254 -15.49 15.28 9.99
CA PHE A 254 -14.12 15.69 10.34
C PHE A 254 -13.50 16.65 9.31
N SER A 255 -14.32 17.46 8.62
CA SER A 255 -13.84 18.38 7.57
C SER A 255 -12.79 19.37 8.09
N ASP A 256 -12.96 19.88 9.31
CA ASP A 256 -12.02 20.82 9.93
C ASP A 256 -10.65 20.17 10.18
N PHE A 257 -10.66 18.92 10.68
CA PHE A 257 -9.42 18.17 10.87
C PHE A 257 -8.69 17.99 9.53
N LYS A 258 -9.41 17.60 8.46
CA LYS A 258 -8.83 17.46 7.12
C LYS A 258 -8.26 18.77 6.61
N PHE A 259 -8.98 19.88 6.78
CA PHE A 259 -8.49 21.21 6.41
C PHE A 259 -7.20 21.60 7.14
N CYS A 260 -7.09 21.26 8.42
CA CYS A 260 -5.89 21.54 9.22
C CYS A 260 -4.69 20.65 8.82
N LEU A 261 -4.87 19.48 8.20
CA LEU A 261 -3.76 18.56 7.88
C LEU A 261 -2.63 19.24 7.07
N ASN A 262 -2.97 20.01 6.04
CA ASN A 262 -1.99 20.72 5.21
C ASN A 262 -1.46 22.01 5.85
N LYS A 263 -2.25 22.64 6.74
CA LYS A 263 -1.87 23.91 7.37
C LYS A 263 -1.02 23.71 8.62
N CYS A 264 -1.23 22.59 9.32
CA CYS A 264 -0.83 22.40 10.70
C CYS A 264 0.12 21.22 10.88
N ASP A 265 0.62 20.62 9.81
CA ASP A 265 1.76 19.69 9.87
C ASP A 265 3.09 20.43 10.16
N GLY A 266 3.06 21.76 10.11
CA GLY A 266 4.19 22.64 10.32
C GLY A 266 5.14 22.70 9.11
N TRP A 267 4.91 21.91 8.06
CA TRP A 267 5.72 21.88 6.85
C TRP A 267 5.66 23.20 6.11
N ALA A 268 4.51 23.86 6.09
CA ALA A 268 4.37 25.17 5.48
C ALA A 268 5.14 26.31 6.17
N ASN A 269 5.52 26.16 7.45
CA ASN A 269 6.18 27.21 8.23
C ASN A 269 7.69 26.97 8.35
N GLY A 270 8.47 27.66 7.50
CA GLY A 270 9.94 27.57 7.36
C GLY A 270 10.78 27.49 8.65
N THR A 271 10.25 27.97 9.77
CA THR A 271 10.92 27.97 11.09
C THR A 271 10.87 26.64 11.81
N HIS A 272 9.94 25.75 11.45
CA HIS A 272 9.82 24.44 12.07
C HIS A 272 10.77 23.44 11.41
N THR A 273 11.63 22.78 12.20
CA THR A 273 12.71 21.92 11.68
C THR A 273 12.78 20.53 12.33
N ILE A 274 12.16 20.33 13.50
CA ILE A 274 12.22 19.05 14.23
C ILE A 274 10.98 18.22 13.91
N MET A 275 11.17 17.06 13.30
CA MET A 275 10.10 16.12 12.98
C MET A 275 9.75 15.26 14.19
N ARG A 276 8.47 15.17 14.54
CA ARG A 276 7.91 14.30 15.58
C ARG A 276 6.97 13.29 14.96
N GLN A 277 6.85 12.13 15.59
CA GLN A 277 5.89 11.12 15.19
C GLN A 277 4.69 11.21 16.12
N VAL A 278 3.49 11.28 15.54
CA VAL A 278 2.24 11.35 16.29
C VAL A 278 1.30 10.26 15.79
N SER A 279 0.54 9.66 16.68
CA SER A 279 -0.41 8.60 16.36
C SER A 279 -1.84 9.13 16.47
N VAL A 280 -2.67 8.82 15.48
CA VAL A 280 -4.12 9.06 15.50
C VAL A 280 -4.81 7.80 15.99
N TYR A 281 -5.70 7.96 16.95
CA TYR A 281 -6.55 6.91 17.51
C TYR A 281 -8.03 7.28 17.35
N ASP A 282 -8.91 6.28 17.34
CA ASP A 282 -10.33 6.53 17.57
C ASP A 282 -10.60 6.76 19.06
N GLU A 283 -11.85 7.07 19.37
CA GLU A 283 -12.38 7.12 20.73
C GLU A 283 -12.17 5.83 21.54
N GLN A 284 -11.92 4.68 20.90
CA GLN A 284 -11.65 3.39 21.55
C GLN A 284 -10.14 3.14 21.77
N LYS A 285 -9.29 4.11 21.42
CA LYS A 285 -7.82 4.01 21.46
C LYS A 285 -7.25 2.89 20.60
N ASN A 286 -7.95 2.47 19.56
CA ASN A 286 -7.32 1.67 18.52
C ASN A 286 -6.39 2.61 17.74
N ARG A 287 -5.10 2.26 17.62
CA ARG A 287 -4.20 3.07 16.78
C ARG A 287 -4.66 2.91 15.34
N ILE A 288 -4.98 4.02 14.70
CA ILE A 288 -5.52 3.99 13.34
C ILE A 288 -4.63 4.66 12.31
N LEU A 289 -3.74 5.56 12.73
CA LEU A 289 -2.74 6.13 11.83
C LEU A 289 -1.49 6.56 12.59
N ALA A 290 -0.33 6.51 11.94
CA ALA A 290 0.88 7.18 12.42
C ALA A 290 1.26 8.28 11.42
N LEU A 291 1.44 9.49 11.92
CA LEU A 291 1.78 10.70 11.19
C LEU A 291 3.16 11.19 11.64
N LYS A 292 3.79 12.04 10.81
CA LYS A 292 4.88 12.87 11.29
C LYS A 292 4.52 14.33 11.09
N VAL A 293 4.72 15.13 12.14
CA VAL A 293 4.43 16.57 12.18
C VAL A 293 5.66 17.29 12.71
N LEU A 294 5.87 18.56 12.35
CA LEU A 294 6.97 19.33 12.89
C LEU A 294 6.63 19.89 14.30
N SER A 295 7.57 19.80 15.23
CA SER A 295 7.39 19.87 16.69
C SER A 295 6.67 21.09 17.23
N CYS A 296 6.78 22.24 16.56
CA CYS A 296 6.16 23.48 16.99
C CYS A 296 4.66 23.54 16.64
N ALA A 297 4.22 22.77 15.64
CA ALA A 297 2.80 22.63 15.34
C ALA A 297 2.04 21.86 16.44
N TRP A 298 2.73 20.95 17.12
CA TRP A 298 2.20 20.17 18.24
C TRP A 298 2.02 21.00 19.51
N ARG A 299 3.05 21.76 19.91
CA ARG A 299 3.07 22.48 21.21
C ARG A 299 2.19 23.71 21.29
N ASN A 300 1.93 24.37 20.16
CA ASN A 300 1.10 25.58 20.11
C ASN A 300 -0.36 25.29 19.72
N GLY A 301 -0.79 24.03 19.78
CA GLY A 301 -2.16 23.66 19.46
C GLY A 301 -2.54 23.99 18.02
N CYS A 302 -1.63 23.86 17.04
CA CYS A 302 -1.89 24.29 15.67
C CYS A 302 -3.07 23.57 15.01
N PHE A 303 -3.52 22.41 15.51
CA PHE A 303 -4.76 21.79 15.04
C PHE A 303 -6.05 22.47 15.57
N HIS A 304 -5.95 23.53 16.36
CA HIS A 304 -7.07 24.45 16.60
C HIS A 304 -7.13 25.47 15.45
N CYS A 305 -7.73 25.06 14.33
CA CYS A 305 -8.19 26.00 13.32
C CYS A 305 -9.46 26.67 13.85
N TYR A 306 -9.33 27.86 14.45
CA TYR A 306 -10.42 28.82 14.48
C TYR A 306 -10.07 29.92 13.49
N ASP A 307 -11.09 30.34 12.72
CA ASP A 307 -11.02 31.26 11.58
C ASP A 307 -10.09 32.47 11.75
#